data_AF-T1HDR0-F1
#
_entry.id   AF-T1HDR0-F1
#
_cell.length_a   1.000
_cell.length_b   1.000
_cell.length_c   1.000
_cell.angle_alpha   90.00
_cell.angle_beta   90.00
_cell.angle_gamma   90.00
#
_symmetry.space_group_name_H-M   'P 1'
#
loop_
_entity.id
_entity.type
_entity.pdbx_description
1 polymer ?
#
loop_
_entity_poly.entity_id
_entity_poly.type
_entity_poly.pdbx_seq_one_letter_code
_entity_poly.pdbx_strand_id
1 'polypeptide(L)'
;MQVTPELMTEEPDRASEPSVSGSADEGSTRPPKSRKIFDEDDDEGDIYDYWLDHLTGKPHTEDDFQYALPVVGPYSALKYYKYKVQLLPGSDSPAQAGRKAFRHFLDDKNATELEKLHMRKVTSDISKNFPGDVKLVYVTPK
;
A
#
# COMPACT_ATOMS: atom_id res chain seq x y z
N MET A 1 18.47 -72.51 -10.15
CA MET A 1 18.31 -72.83 -8.72
C MET A 1 17.89 -71.55 -8.04
N GLN A 2 16.58 -71.43 -7.77
CA GLN A 2 15.98 -71.54 -6.43
C GLN A 2 16.06 -70.16 -5.73
N VAL A 3 15.03 -69.54 -5.14
CA VAL A 3 13.60 -69.83 -4.88
C VAL A 3 13.01 -68.51 -4.34
N THR A 4 11.72 -68.21 -4.57
CA THR A 4 10.91 -67.26 -3.77
C THR A 4 10.45 -67.91 -2.45
N PRO A 5 10.05 -67.13 -1.42
CA PRO A 5 8.63 -66.78 -1.18
C PRO A 5 8.43 -65.32 -0.66
N GLU A 6 7.41 -64.55 -1.07
CA GLU A 6 5.98 -64.49 -0.69
C GLU A 6 5.62 -63.69 0.60
N LEU A 7 4.59 -62.82 0.44
CA LEU A 7 3.73 -62.13 1.43
C LEU A 7 4.36 -60.99 2.27
N MET A 8 3.71 -59.87 2.57
CA MET A 8 2.29 -59.53 2.64
C MET A 8 2.08 -58.03 2.37
N THR A 9 1.09 -57.72 1.56
CA THR A 9 0.37 -56.44 1.45
C THR A 9 -0.47 -56.20 2.69
N GLU A 10 -0.43 -54.99 3.27
CA GLU A 10 -1.57 -54.43 4.02
C GLU A 10 -1.68 -52.93 3.70
N GLU A 11 -2.73 -52.61 2.93
CA GLU A 11 -3.25 -51.25 2.77
C GLU A 11 -4.13 -50.91 3.96
N PRO A 12 -3.98 -49.74 4.62
CA PRO A 12 -4.98 -49.28 5.58
C PRO A 12 -6.19 -48.69 4.85
N ASP A 13 -7.32 -49.36 5.04
CA ASP A 13 -8.66 -49.05 4.54
C ASP A 13 -9.05 -47.57 4.66
N ARG A 14 -9.38 -47.00 3.50
CA ARG A 14 -10.13 -45.75 3.34
C ARG A 14 -11.60 -46.00 3.66
N ALA A 15 -11.98 -45.88 4.93
CA ALA A 15 -13.37 -45.99 5.36
C ALA A 15 -14.08 -44.63 5.42
N SER A 16 -15.00 -44.46 4.46
CA SER A 16 -16.34 -43.82 4.56
C SER A 16 -16.47 -42.35 4.97
N GLU A 17 -16.80 -41.55 3.95
CA GLU A 17 -17.52 -40.27 4.05
C GLU A 17 -18.91 -40.48 4.69
N PRO A 18 -19.33 -39.66 5.67
CA PRO A 18 -20.73 -39.60 6.06
C PRO A 18 -21.50 -38.67 5.11
N SER A 19 -22.53 -39.27 4.50
CA SER A 19 -23.54 -38.71 3.63
C SER A 19 -24.30 -37.54 4.26
N VAL A 20 -24.55 -36.54 3.43
CA VAL A 20 -25.51 -35.46 3.69
C VAL A 20 -26.93 -36.03 3.75
N SER A 21 -27.63 -35.79 4.86
CA SER A 21 -29.09 -35.79 4.92
C SER A 21 -29.55 -34.64 5.79
N GLY A 22 -30.26 -33.69 5.18
CA GLY A 22 -30.77 -32.51 5.86
C GLY A 22 -32.09 -32.76 6.57
N SER A 23 -32.39 -31.94 7.59
CA SER A 23 -33.66 -31.19 7.73
C SER A 23 -33.69 -30.41 9.04
N ALA A 24 -34.44 -29.29 9.02
CA ALA A 24 -34.84 -28.39 10.12
C ALA A 24 -33.74 -27.47 10.66
N ASP A 25 -33.95 -26.23 11.09
CA ASP A 25 -35.04 -25.24 11.05
C ASP A 25 -34.41 -23.98 11.71
N GLU A 26 -35.02 -22.81 11.52
CA GLU A 26 -34.66 -21.45 11.94
C GLU A 26 -33.68 -21.22 13.12
N GLY A 27 -32.78 -20.22 12.98
CA GLY A 27 -32.03 -19.69 14.13
C GLY A 27 -30.94 -18.67 13.81
N SER A 28 -31.33 -17.41 13.58
CA SER A 28 -30.45 -16.24 13.49
C SER A 28 -29.42 -16.19 14.63
N THR A 29 -28.14 -16.46 14.35
CA THR A 29 -27.06 -16.31 15.33
C THR A 29 -25.93 -15.50 14.72
N ARG A 30 -25.84 -14.23 15.11
CA ARG A 30 -24.77 -13.30 14.73
C ARG A 30 -23.44 -13.80 15.32
N PRO A 31 -22.30 -13.72 14.61
CA PRO A 31 -21.01 -14.07 15.20
C PRO A 31 -20.64 -13.08 16.33
N PRO A 32 -19.92 -13.54 17.37
CA PRO A 32 -19.60 -12.72 18.53
C PRO A 32 -18.72 -11.53 18.15
N LYS A 33 -19.08 -10.34 18.65
CA LYS A 33 -18.27 -9.11 18.54
C LYS A 33 -16.87 -9.40 19.07
N SER A 34 -15.89 -9.28 18.19
CA SER A 34 -14.47 -9.21 18.56
C SER A 34 -14.30 -8.12 19.62
N ARG A 35 -13.84 -8.55 20.79
CA ARG A 35 -13.43 -7.65 21.87
C ARG A 35 -12.24 -6.86 21.34
N LYS A 36 -12.49 -5.60 21.01
CA LYS A 36 -11.44 -4.62 20.72
C LYS A 36 -10.58 -4.47 21.97
N ILE A 37 -9.42 -5.12 21.96
CA ILE A 37 -8.29 -4.77 22.81
C ILE A 37 -7.66 -3.59 22.09
N PHE A 38 -7.78 -2.41 22.67
CA PHE A 38 -7.17 -1.19 22.16
C PHE A 38 -6.47 -0.51 23.33
N ASP A 39 -5.36 0.14 22.95
CA ASP A 39 -4.70 1.27 23.62
C ASP A 39 -3.50 0.94 24.51
N GLU A 40 -2.38 0.58 23.86
CA GLU A 40 -1.03 0.78 24.42
C GLU A 40 -0.03 1.38 23.41
N ASP A 41 -0.49 1.91 22.26
CA ASP A 41 0.37 2.39 21.15
C ASP A 41 0.30 3.91 20.85
N ASP A 42 -0.46 4.71 21.61
CA ASP A 42 -0.71 6.12 21.26
C ASP A 42 0.52 7.04 21.47
N ASP A 43 1.45 6.70 22.39
CA ASP A 43 2.63 7.53 22.66
C ASP A 43 3.74 7.40 21.59
N GLU A 44 3.79 6.29 20.84
CA GLU A 44 4.84 6.08 19.83
C GLU A 44 4.61 6.95 18.58
N GLY A 45 3.35 7.15 18.18
CA GLY A 45 2.98 7.96 17.01
C GLY A 45 3.46 9.40 17.11
N ASP A 46 3.36 9.99 18.30
CA ASP A 46 3.75 11.37 18.56
C ASP A 46 5.28 11.57 18.49
N ILE A 47 6.06 10.57 18.91
CA ILE A 47 7.52 10.62 18.83
C ILE A 47 7.97 10.56 17.36
N TYR A 48 7.36 9.72 16.53
CA TYR A 48 7.69 9.65 15.11
C TYR A 48 7.32 10.93 14.36
N ASP A 49 6.15 11.51 14.63
CA ASP A 49 5.74 12.79 14.04
C ASP A 49 6.69 13.93 14.48
N TYR A 50 7.14 13.94 15.74
CA TYR A 50 8.16 14.88 16.22
C TYR A 50 9.46 14.78 15.42
N TRP A 51 10.01 13.58 15.24
CA TRP A 51 11.24 13.41 14.46
C TRP A 51 11.05 13.71 12.97
N LEU A 52 9.91 13.33 12.39
CA LEU A 52 9.58 13.65 11.00
C LEU A 52 9.54 15.17 10.77
N ASP A 53 8.99 15.93 11.71
CA ASP A 53 8.97 17.40 11.65
C ASP A 53 10.37 18.03 11.68
N HIS A 54 11.33 17.38 12.36
CA HIS A 54 12.71 17.86 12.44
C HIS A 54 13.58 17.38 11.28
N LEU A 55 13.28 16.22 10.70
CA LEU A 55 14.03 15.60 9.60
C LEU A 55 13.50 16.00 8.21
N THR A 56 12.24 16.42 8.12
CA THR A 56 11.61 16.88 6.88
C THR A 56 11.29 18.37 7.02
N GLY A 57 11.89 19.20 6.16
CA GLY A 57 11.64 20.64 6.17
C GLY A 57 10.20 20.95 5.75
N LYS A 58 9.53 21.85 6.49
CA LYS A 58 8.24 22.44 6.10
C LYS A 58 8.52 23.74 5.36
N PRO A 59 8.37 23.80 4.03
CA PRO A 59 8.64 25.03 3.29
C PRO A 59 7.69 26.13 3.76
N HIS A 60 8.26 27.29 4.07
CA HIS A 60 7.53 28.51 4.37
C HIS A 60 7.07 29.19 3.09
N THR A 61 6.06 30.05 3.19
CA THR A 61 5.53 30.81 2.04
C THR A 61 6.50 31.82 1.45
N GLU A 62 7.57 32.14 2.19
CA GLU A 62 8.62 33.07 1.78
C GLU A 62 9.83 32.34 1.17
N ASP A 63 9.85 31.00 1.19
CA ASP A 63 10.93 30.21 0.63
C ASP A 63 10.85 30.16 -0.91
N ASP A 64 12.01 30.19 -1.57
CA ASP A 64 12.12 30.04 -3.01
C ASP A 64 12.60 28.63 -3.40
N PHE A 65 11.97 28.05 -4.42
CA PHE A 65 12.23 26.67 -4.84
C PHE A 65 13.23 26.64 -6.00
N GLN A 66 14.42 26.08 -5.80
CA GLN A 66 15.42 25.99 -6.90
C GLN A 66 15.30 24.69 -7.71
N TYR A 67 14.84 23.60 -7.11
CA TYR A 67 14.80 22.28 -7.73
C TYR A 67 13.62 21.46 -7.20
N ALA A 68 13.16 20.50 -8.00
CA ALA A 68 12.19 19.50 -7.57
C ALA A 68 12.87 18.12 -7.51
N LEU A 69 12.54 17.32 -6.50
CA LEU A 69 13.06 15.98 -6.29
C LEU A 69 11.90 14.99 -6.14
N PRO A 70 11.85 13.91 -6.95
CA PRO A 70 10.87 12.87 -6.73
C PRO A 70 11.29 11.99 -5.56
N VAL A 71 10.37 11.77 -4.63
CA VAL A 71 10.56 10.92 -3.45
C VAL A 71 9.44 9.89 -3.37
N VAL A 72 9.74 8.72 -2.82
CA VAL A 72 8.75 7.69 -2.48
C VAL A 72 9.01 7.29 -1.04
N GLY A 73 7.93 7.23 -0.25
CA GLY A 73 8.02 6.89 1.16
C GLY A 73 6.65 6.67 1.79
N PRO A 74 6.62 6.35 3.09
CA PRO A 74 5.39 6.24 3.86
C PRO A 74 4.57 7.52 3.77
N TYR A 75 3.24 7.40 3.68
CA TYR A 75 2.37 8.57 3.50
C TYR A 75 2.41 9.55 4.69
N SER A 76 2.64 9.04 5.90
CA SER A 76 2.84 9.84 7.11
C SER A 76 4.03 10.80 6.98
N ALA A 77 5.14 10.33 6.41
CA ALA A 77 6.34 11.15 6.20
C ALA A 77 6.14 12.25 5.12
N LEU A 78 5.14 12.10 4.24
CA LEU A 78 4.82 13.05 3.17
C LEU A 78 3.68 14.01 3.56
N LYS A 79 3.38 14.15 4.85
CA LYS A 79 2.27 14.97 5.36
C LYS A 79 2.33 16.42 4.88
N TYR A 80 3.52 17.03 4.88
CA TYR A 80 3.73 18.44 4.52
C TYR A 80 4.01 18.70 3.03
N TYR A 81 3.99 17.66 2.19
CA TYR A 81 4.23 17.81 0.77
C TYR A 81 2.96 18.31 0.07
N LYS A 82 3.09 19.40 -0.68
CA LYS A 82 2.02 19.98 -1.52
C LYS A 82 1.59 19.01 -2.63
N TYR A 83 2.56 18.40 -3.31
CA TYR A 83 2.33 17.49 -4.43
C TYR A 83 2.57 16.04 -3.99
N LYS A 84 1.49 15.30 -3.77
CA LYS A 84 1.55 13.89 -3.37
C LYS A 84 0.39 13.09 -3.90
N VAL A 85 0.63 11.80 -4.08
CA VAL A 85 -0.36 10.79 -4.43
C VAL A 85 -0.13 9.57 -3.56
N GLN A 86 -1.20 8.87 -3.21
CA GLN A 86 -1.09 7.58 -2.55
C GLN A 86 -0.97 6.48 -3.61
N LEU A 87 0.01 5.60 -3.42
CA LEU A 87 0.22 4.43 -4.26
C LEU A 87 -0.49 3.24 -3.61
N LEU A 88 -1.45 2.66 -4.32
CA LEU A 88 -2.04 1.38 -3.95
C LEU A 88 -1.52 0.30 -4.91
N PRO A 89 -1.42 -0.98 -4.51
CA PRO A 89 -1.20 -2.07 -5.45
C PRO A 89 -2.29 -2.07 -6.54
N GLY A 90 -1.90 -2.22 -7.81
CA GLY A 90 -2.84 -2.05 -8.92
C GLY A 90 -2.29 -2.49 -10.27
N SER A 91 -2.89 -1.98 -11.34
CA SER A 91 -2.63 -2.47 -12.71
C SER A 91 -1.76 -1.56 -13.57
N ASP A 92 -1.50 -0.32 -13.14
CA ASP A 92 -0.66 0.58 -13.94
C ASP A 92 0.82 0.25 -13.68
N SER A 93 1.55 0.00 -14.76
CA SER A 93 3.01 -0.13 -14.69
C SER A 93 3.66 1.13 -14.08
N PRO A 94 4.83 1.00 -13.42
CA PRO A 94 5.56 2.12 -12.82
C PRO A 94 5.70 3.36 -13.73
N ALA A 95 5.99 3.14 -15.01
CA ALA A 95 6.16 4.22 -15.97
C ALA A 95 4.84 4.93 -16.33
N GLN A 96 3.75 4.19 -16.42
CA GLN A 96 2.42 4.76 -16.67
C GLN A 96 1.94 5.53 -15.44
N ALA A 97 2.06 4.93 -14.26
CA ALA A 97 1.72 5.57 -13.00
C ALA A 97 2.53 6.86 -12.79
N GLY A 98 3.86 6.80 -12.93
CA GLY A 98 4.72 7.99 -12.80
C GLY A 98 4.31 9.13 -13.75
N ARG A 99 4.05 8.82 -15.03
CA ARG A 99 3.57 9.82 -16.01
C ARG A 99 2.19 10.38 -15.66
N LYS A 100 1.26 9.55 -15.18
CA LYS A 100 -0.09 10.00 -14.77
C LYS A 100 -0.02 10.93 -13.56
N ALA A 101 0.73 10.54 -12.53
CA ALA A 101 0.94 11.35 -11.32
C ALA A 101 1.58 12.71 -11.67
N PHE A 102 2.61 12.69 -12.50
CA PHE A 102 3.32 13.91 -12.87
C PHE A 102 2.45 14.89 -13.68
N ARG A 103 1.63 14.38 -14.61
CA ARG A 103 0.64 15.23 -15.32
C ARG A 103 -0.36 15.83 -14.37
N HIS A 104 -0.90 15.04 -13.44
CA HIS A 104 -1.82 15.54 -12.42
C HIS A 104 -1.22 16.71 -11.62
N PHE A 105 0.06 16.64 -11.26
CA PHE A 105 0.73 17.75 -10.56
C PHE A 105 0.92 19.00 -11.43
N LEU A 106 1.19 18.83 -12.73
CA LEU A 106 1.32 19.96 -13.66
C LEU A 106 -0.01 20.63 -13.99
N ASP A 107 -1.10 19.86 -13.97
CA ASP A 107 -2.46 20.33 -14.26
C ASP A 107 -3.13 20.98 -13.04
N ASP A 108 -2.51 20.89 -11.85
CA ASP A 108 -3.02 21.52 -10.64
C ASP A 108 -3.16 23.05 -10.85
N LYS A 109 -4.31 23.58 -10.45
CA LYS A 109 -4.65 25.01 -10.54
C LYS A 109 -3.95 25.83 -9.47
N ASN A 110 -3.59 25.19 -8.35
CA ASN A 110 -2.89 25.82 -7.23
C ASN A 110 -1.36 25.82 -7.42
N ALA A 111 -0.87 25.26 -8.53
CA ALA A 111 0.54 25.24 -8.86
C ALA A 111 0.95 26.52 -9.61
N THR A 112 1.97 27.19 -9.08
CA THR A 112 2.60 28.36 -9.71
C THR A 112 3.41 27.95 -10.94
N GLU A 113 3.66 28.90 -11.85
CA GLU A 113 4.46 28.62 -13.05
C GLU A 113 5.89 28.19 -12.72
N LEU A 114 6.46 28.75 -11.65
CA LEU A 114 7.79 28.42 -11.16
C LEU A 114 7.85 26.98 -10.66
N GLU A 115 6.91 26.54 -9.82
CA GLU A 115 6.82 25.14 -9.37
C GLU A 115 6.71 24.17 -10.56
N LYS A 116 5.84 24.49 -11.53
CA LYS A 116 5.69 23.68 -12.75
C LYS A 116 6.98 23.63 -13.58
N LEU A 117 7.75 24.72 -13.61
CA LEU A 117 9.04 24.77 -14.28
C LEU A 117 10.06 23.84 -13.61
N HIS A 118 10.16 23.86 -12.28
CA HIS A 118 11.07 22.97 -11.56
C HIS A 118 10.66 21.51 -11.67
N MET A 119 9.36 21.21 -11.63
CA MET A 119 8.87 19.86 -11.90
C MET A 119 9.30 19.39 -13.28
N ARG A 120 9.09 20.18 -14.34
CA ARG A 120 9.48 19.81 -15.71
C ARG A 120 10.98 19.56 -15.88
N LYS A 121 11.83 20.16 -15.04
CA LYS A 121 13.27 19.94 -15.04
C LYS A 121 13.71 18.64 -14.36
N VAL A 122 12.78 17.89 -13.74
CA VAL A 122 13.08 16.58 -13.14
C VAL A 122 13.44 15.60 -14.25
N THR A 123 14.72 15.23 -14.35
CA THR A 123 15.26 14.30 -15.35
C THR A 123 15.29 12.85 -14.88
N SER A 124 15.09 12.60 -13.59
CA SER A 124 15.15 11.26 -13.01
C SER A 124 13.94 10.41 -13.41
N ASP A 125 14.20 9.14 -13.73
CA ASP A 125 13.14 8.15 -13.98
C ASP A 125 12.31 7.90 -12.72
N ILE A 126 11.17 8.58 -12.62
CA ILE A 126 10.21 8.48 -11.50
C ILE A 126 9.78 7.02 -11.28
N SER A 127 9.70 6.23 -12.36
CA SER A 127 9.33 4.82 -12.37
C SER A 127 10.23 3.91 -11.53
N LYS A 128 11.50 4.29 -11.32
CA LYS A 128 12.48 3.42 -10.60
C LYS A 128 12.15 3.27 -9.12
N ASN A 129 11.37 4.19 -8.55
CA ASN A 129 11.07 4.23 -7.13
C ASN A 129 9.74 3.53 -6.78
N PHE A 130 9.04 2.95 -7.76
CA PHE A 130 7.75 2.29 -7.53
C PHE A 130 7.97 0.83 -7.09
N PRO A 131 7.22 0.34 -6.10
CA PRO A 131 7.36 -1.03 -5.59
C PRO A 131 6.81 -2.12 -6.53
N GLY A 132 6.14 -1.74 -7.63
CA GLY A 132 5.53 -2.67 -8.59
C GLY A 132 4.43 -1.98 -9.41
N ASP A 133 3.48 -2.77 -9.92
CA ASP A 133 2.29 -2.24 -10.56
C ASP A 133 1.37 -1.61 -9.50
N VAL A 134 0.97 -0.37 -9.76
CA VAL A 134 0.25 0.45 -8.79
C VAL A 134 -1.01 1.06 -9.39
N LYS A 135 -1.89 1.52 -8.52
CA LYS A 135 -3.02 2.38 -8.80
C LYS A 135 -2.82 3.68 -8.02
N LEU A 136 -2.92 4.81 -8.72
CA LEU A 136 -2.83 6.11 -8.09
C LEU A 136 -4.15 6.50 -7.43
N VAL A 137 -4.05 7.00 -6.20
CA VAL A 137 -5.15 7.67 -5.51
C VAL A 137 -4.74 9.11 -5.27
N TYR A 138 -5.45 10.03 -5.92
CA TYR A 138 -5.23 11.46 -5.79
C TYR A 138 -5.90 11.97 -4.52
N VAL A 139 -5.12 12.56 -3.64
CA VAL A 139 -5.63 13.19 -2.43
C VAL A 139 -5.78 14.67 -2.74
N THR A 140 -7.02 15.17 -2.70
CA THR A 140 -7.27 16.60 -2.83
C THR A 140 -6.60 17.32 -1.66
N PRO A 141 -5.70 18.29 -1.90
CA PRO A 141 -5.18 19.10 -0.82
C PRO A 141 -6.36 19.79 -0.13
N LYS A 142 -6.47 19.63 1.20
CA LYS A 142 -7.44 20.36 2.01
C LYS A 142 -7.04 21.81 2.14
#